data_AF-A0A317T1E4-F1
#
_entry.id   AF-A0A317T1E4-F1
#
_cell.length_a   1.000
_cell.length_b   1.000
_cell.length_c   1.000
_cell.angle_alpha   90.00
_cell.angle_beta   90.00
_cell.angle_gamma   90.00
#
_symmetry.space_group_name_H-M   'P 1'
#
loop_
_entity.id
_entity.type
_entity.pdbx_description
1 polymer ?
#
loop_
_entity_poly.entity_id
_entity_poly.type
_entity_poly.pdbx_seq_one_letter_code
_entity_poly.pdbx_strand_id
1 'polypeptide(L)'
;MFPSGPTDGTNRKDYYHFSQLHERPGYLQKLMDESSKKKNHEDHEYSCVAFRGGIDHRADTGNRINPTVGITRFNREPDTPIQSRYTMKQLRNYSLGLPRIVLPPIKRGSHVILDLCTPTRSIKRWVVPKSLGKLE
;
A
#
# COMPACT_ATOMS: atom_id res chain seq x y z
N MET A 1 -12.49 6.60 9.15
CA MET A 1 -12.91 6.82 10.55
C MET A 1 -14.41 6.66 10.55
N PHE A 2 -14.95 5.46 10.82
CA PHE A 2 -16.39 5.22 10.73
C PHE A 2 -17.04 5.66 12.05
N PRO A 3 -17.92 6.68 12.04
CA PRO A 3 -18.42 7.33 13.26
C PRO A 3 -19.44 6.49 14.03
N SER A 4 -20.08 5.50 13.41
CA SER A 4 -21.13 4.68 13.99
C SER A 4 -20.80 3.19 13.83
N GLY A 5 -20.45 2.55 14.94
CA GLY A 5 -20.33 1.10 15.08
C GLY A 5 -20.89 0.68 16.44
N PRO A 6 -21.40 -0.55 16.57
CA PRO A 6 -21.97 -1.06 17.82
C PRO A 6 -20.93 -0.98 18.95
N THR A 7 -21.38 -0.55 20.12
CA THR A 7 -20.58 -0.39 21.35
C THR A 7 -21.00 -1.41 22.39
N ASP A 8 -20.03 -2.13 22.92
CA ASP A 8 -20.03 -3.17 23.94
C ASP A 8 -20.26 -2.62 25.38
N GLY A 9 -21.04 -1.54 25.51
CA GLY A 9 -21.43 -0.94 26.79
C GLY A 9 -20.32 -0.13 27.50
N THR A 10 -19.05 -0.36 27.16
CA THR A 10 -17.97 0.58 27.47
C THR A 10 -17.80 1.53 26.28
N ASN A 11 -17.79 2.85 26.51
CA ASN A 11 -17.70 3.86 25.44
C ASN A 11 -16.34 3.87 24.68
N ARG A 12 -15.54 2.79 24.76
CA ARG A 12 -14.24 2.65 24.10
C ARG A 12 -14.38 1.87 22.80
N LYS A 13 -14.19 2.57 21.68
CA LYS A 13 -14.22 2.01 20.33
C LYS A 13 -12.79 1.73 19.85
N ASP A 14 -12.10 0.82 20.52
CA ASP A 14 -10.67 0.59 20.26
C ASP A 14 -10.42 -0.31 19.02
N TYR A 15 -11.39 -1.14 18.62
CA TYR A 15 -11.27 -2.00 17.43
C TYR A 15 -12.63 -2.38 16.80
N TYR A 16 -12.61 -2.72 15.52
CA TYR A 16 -13.78 -3.27 14.80
C TYR A 16 -13.80 -4.79 14.95
N HIS A 17 -14.96 -5.31 15.33
CA HIS A 17 -15.21 -6.74 15.51
C HIS A 17 -16.59 -7.12 14.96
N PHE A 18 -16.82 -8.42 14.80
CA PHE A 18 -18.13 -9.00 14.55
C PHE A 18 -18.30 -10.25 15.40
N SER A 19 -19.53 -10.51 15.84
CA SER A 19 -19.87 -11.71 16.60
C SER A 19 -20.25 -12.84 15.63
N GLN A 20 -19.67 -14.02 15.82
CA GLN A 20 -20.03 -15.22 15.09
C GLN A 20 -20.38 -16.34 16.07
N LEU A 21 -21.46 -17.06 15.75
CA LEU A 21 -21.90 -18.22 16.49
C LEU A 21 -20.89 -19.37 16.33
N HIS A 22 -20.32 -19.78 17.46
CA HIS A 22 -19.41 -20.91 17.59
C HIS A 22 -20.13 -22.07 18.25
N GLU A 23 -20.09 -23.23 17.60
CA GLU A 23 -20.60 -24.47 18.18
C GLU A 23 -19.51 -25.14 19.00
N ARG A 24 -19.79 -25.39 20.28
CA ARG A 24 -18.80 -25.96 21.19
C ARG A 24 -18.47 -27.40 20.81
N PRO A 25 -17.19 -27.76 20.63
CA PRO A 25 -16.76 -29.15 20.54
C PRO A 25 -17.20 -29.99 21.75
N GLY A 26 -17.53 -31.27 21.52
CA GLY A 26 -18.12 -32.14 22.56
C GLY A 26 -17.28 -32.36 23.82
N TYR A 27 -15.96 -32.12 23.78
CA TYR A 27 -15.11 -32.17 24.98
C TYR A 27 -15.23 -30.91 25.85
N LEU A 28 -15.42 -29.72 25.24
CA LEU A 28 -15.64 -28.47 25.99
C LEU A 28 -17.00 -28.44 26.67
N GLN A 29 -18.01 -29.06 26.05
CA GLN A 29 -19.33 -29.23 26.65
C GLN A 29 -19.29 -30.04 27.96
N LYS A 30 -18.34 -30.99 28.07
CA LYS A 30 -18.15 -31.82 29.28
C LYS A 30 -17.37 -31.11 30.40
N LEU A 31 -16.58 -30.09 30.04
CA LEU A 31 -15.75 -29.33 30.99
C LEU A 31 -16.47 -28.13 31.59
N MET A 32 -17.46 -27.57 30.89
CA MET A 32 -18.27 -26.46 31.40
C MET A 32 -19.47 -27.01 32.17
N ASP A 33 -19.40 -26.93 33.51
CA ASP A 33 -20.42 -27.44 34.43
C ASP A 33 -21.83 -26.92 34.09
N GLU A 34 -22.79 -27.87 34.06
CA GLU A 34 -24.28 -27.86 34.23
C GLU A 34 -25.09 -26.58 33.89
N SER A 35 -24.60 -25.38 34.19
CA SER A 35 -25.18 -24.06 33.93
C SER A 35 -25.37 -23.71 32.44
N SER A 36 -24.55 -24.28 31.54
CA SER A 36 -24.60 -24.07 30.08
C SER A 36 -25.37 -25.16 29.30
N LYS A 37 -26.01 -26.12 29.98
CA LYS A 37 -26.72 -27.27 29.35
C LYS A 37 -27.81 -26.91 28.34
N LYS A 38 -28.32 -25.68 28.34
CA LYS A 38 -29.42 -25.27 27.44
C LYS A 38 -28.99 -24.85 26.04
N LYS A 39 -27.71 -24.52 25.81
CA LYS A 39 -27.24 -24.01 24.50
C LYS A 39 -25.85 -24.53 24.17
N ASN A 40 -25.75 -25.25 23.06
CA ASN A 40 -24.48 -25.79 22.52
C ASN A 40 -23.66 -24.76 21.74
N HIS A 41 -24.17 -23.54 21.63
CA HIS A 41 -23.55 -22.45 20.88
C HIS A 41 -23.22 -21.28 21.81
N GLU A 42 -22.17 -20.56 21.44
CA GLU A 42 -21.77 -19.30 22.05
C GLU A 42 -21.30 -18.31 20.99
N ASP A 43 -21.49 -17.02 21.24
CA ASP A 43 -21.07 -15.99 20.30
C ASP A 43 -19.63 -15.57 20.64
N HIS A 44 -18.69 -15.76 19.71
CA HIS A 44 -17.34 -15.23 19.83
C HIS A 44 -17.16 -13.99 18.98
N GLU A 45 -16.38 -13.05 19.49
CA GLU A 45 -15.97 -11.86 18.77
C GLU A 45 -14.71 -12.13 17.95
N TYR A 46 -14.78 -11.81 16.66
CA TYR A 46 -13.66 -11.90 15.73
C TYR A 46 -13.32 -10.53 15.16
N SER A 47 -12.02 -10.30 14.94
CA SER A 47 -11.52 -9.18 14.15
C SER A 47 -10.67 -9.76 13.02
N CYS A 48 -11.05 -9.47 11.77
CA CYS A 48 -10.32 -9.96 10.61
C CYS A 48 -9.95 -8.81 9.66
N VAL A 49 -8.78 -8.94 9.03
CA VAL A 49 -8.34 -8.03 7.98
C VAL A 49 -8.01 -8.87 6.75
N ALA A 50 -8.78 -8.67 5.68
CA ALA A 50 -8.53 -9.34 4.41
C ALA A 50 -7.75 -8.43 3.48
N PHE A 51 -6.57 -8.89 3.05
CA PHE A 51 -5.78 -8.22 2.00
C PHE A 51 -5.97 -8.96 0.69
N ARG A 52 -6.50 -8.29 -0.34
CA ARG A 52 -6.48 -8.81 -1.72
C ARG A 52 -5.23 -8.28 -2.43
N GLY A 53 -4.38 -9.19 -2.88
CA GLY A 53 -3.28 -8.85 -3.77
C GLY A 53 -3.81 -8.29 -5.10
N GLY A 54 -3.33 -7.11 -5.50
CA GLY A 54 -3.66 -6.52 -6.79
C GLY A 54 -2.97 -7.25 -7.96
N ILE A 55 -3.53 -7.13 -9.16
CA ILE A 55 -2.90 -7.62 -10.39
C ILE A 55 -1.73 -6.70 -10.75
N ASP A 56 -0.58 -7.29 -11.07
CA ASP A 56 0.58 -6.52 -11.50
C ASP A 56 0.44 -6.08 -12.96
N HIS A 57 -0.03 -4.84 -13.15
CA HIS A 57 -0.20 -4.23 -14.47
C HIS A 57 1.13 -3.89 -15.18
N ARG A 58 2.29 -4.17 -14.59
CA ARG A 58 3.62 -3.95 -15.21
C ARG A 58 4.00 -5.00 -16.25
N ALA A 59 3.29 -6.12 -16.31
CA ALA A 59 3.61 -7.25 -17.19
C ALA A 59 3.25 -7.03 -18.67
N ASP A 60 2.62 -5.90 -19.03
CA ASP A 60 2.35 -5.55 -20.43
C ASP A 60 3.66 -5.22 -21.16
N THR A 61 4.28 -6.27 -21.72
CA THR A 61 5.64 -6.25 -22.25
C THR A 61 5.72 -5.53 -23.61
N GLY A 62 4.59 -5.37 -24.31
CA GLY A 62 4.54 -4.79 -25.65
C GLY A 62 4.86 -3.29 -25.74
N ASN A 63 4.84 -2.56 -24.62
CA ASN A 63 4.87 -1.10 -24.58
C ASN A 63 5.96 -0.52 -23.65
N ARG A 64 7.07 -1.23 -23.46
CA ARG A 64 8.16 -0.80 -22.57
C ARG A 64 8.93 0.39 -23.15
N ILE A 65 8.98 1.47 -22.37
CA ILE A 65 9.88 2.61 -22.62
C ILE A 65 11.30 2.20 -22.24
N ASN A 66 12.24 2.30 -23.19
CA ASN A 66 13.67 2.15 -22.92
C ASN A 66 14.26 3.53 -22.57
N PRO A 67 14.58 3.80 -21.28
CA PRO A 67 15.08 5.12 -20.85
C PRO A 67 16.50 5.44 -21.38
N THR A 68 17.21 4.46 -21.93
CA THR A 68 18.57 4.62 -22.49
C THR A 68 18.60 5.37 -23.82
N VAL A 69 17.44 5.56 -24.48
CA VAL A 69 17.37 6.22 -25.80
C VAL A 69 17.52 7.74 -25.65
N GLY A 70 18.78 8.18 -25.62
CA GLY A 70 19.24 9.49 -26.05
C GLY A 70 18.66 10.70 -25.32
N ILE A 71 19.41 11.25 -24.38
CA ILE A 71 19.29 12.66 -23.99
C ILE A 71 19.71 13.49 -25.21
N THR A 72 18.84 13.65 -26.22
CA THR A 72 19.01 14.74 -27.18
C THR A 72 18.84 16.01 -26.37
N ARG A 73 19.94 16.77 -26.23
CA ARG A 73 19.95 18.09 -25.60
C ARG A 73 18.75 18.87 -26.13
N PHE A 74 17.93 19.40 -25.22
CA PHE A 74 16.83 20.28 -25.55
C PHE A 74 17.43 21.57 -26.15
N ASN A 75 17.68 21.56 -27.46
CA ASN A 75 18.01 22.78 -28.19
C ASN A 75 16.72 23.60 -28.23
N ARG A 76 16.69 24.65 -27.41
CA ARG A 76 15.51 25.50 -27.20
C ARG A 76 15.30 26.35 -28.46
N GLU A 77 14.48 25.88 -29.39
CA GLU A 77 13.80 26.75 -30.34
C GLU A 77 12.45 27.16 -29.72
N PRO A 78 12.11 28.46 -29.63
CA PRO A 78 11.02 28.93 -28.76
C PRO A 78 9.60 28.46 -29.11
N ASP A 79 9.34 28.03 -30.36
CA ASP A 79 7.97 27.97 -30.88
C ASP A 79 7.47 26.58 -31.31
N THR A 80 8.26 25.52 -31.08
CA THR A 80 7.78 24.16 -31.40
C THR A 80 6.96 23.56 -30.25
N PRO A 81 5.74 23.06 -30.49
CA PRO A 81 4.97 22.35 -29.47
C PRO A 81 5.74 21.11 -29.02
N ILE A 82 5.98 21.00 -27.71
CA ILE A 82 6.73 19.89 -27.11
C ILE A 82 5.93 18.60 -27.32
N GLN A 83 6.28 17.83 -28.35
CA GLN A 83 5.64 16.55 -28.63
C GLN A 83 6.47 15.42 -27.98
N SER A 84 5.89 14.72 -27.02
CA SER A 84 6.54 13.57 -26.39
C SER A 84 6.67 12.43 -27.40
N ARG A 85 7.84 11.78 -27.46
CA ARG A 85 8.10 10.59 -28.31
C ARG A 85 7.27 9.35 -27.94
N TYR A 86 6.56 9.38 -26.81
CA TYR A 86 5.83 8.25 -26.26
C TYR A 86 4.32 8.52 -26.26
N THR A 87 3.54 7.46 -26.52
CA THR A 87 2.09 7.50 -26.40
C THR A 87 1.66 7.57 -24.94
N MET A 88 0.49 8.17 -24.65
CA MET A 88 -0.08 8.22 -23.29
C MET A 88 -0.21 6.84 -22.63
N LYS A 89 -0.51 5.79 -23.40
CA LYS A 89 -0.56 4.40 -22.90
C LYS A 89 0.81 3.90 -22.42
N GLN A 90 1.87 4.21 -23.15
CA GLN A 90 3.24 3.85 -22.79
C GLN A 90 3.69 4.59 -21.53
N LEU A 91 3.38 5.89 -21.43
CA LEU A 91 3.69 6.71 -20.24
C LEU A 91 2.95 6.20 -18.99
N ARG A 92 1.68 5.79 -19.13
CA ARG A 92 0.91 5.17 -18.04
C ARG A 92 1.51 3.83 -17.60
N ASN A 93 1.96 2.99 -18.53
CA ASN A 93 2.60 1.73 -18.17
C ASN A 93 3.96 1.96 -17.48
N TYR A 94 4.72 2.95 -17.94
CA TYR A 94 6.01 3.31 -17.32
C TYR A 94 5.83 3.86 -15.89
N SER A 95 4.78 4.65 -15.63
CA SER A 95 4.54 5.21 -14.29
C SER A 95 4.29 4.13 -13.22
N LEU A 96 3.80 2.95 -13.60
CA LEU A 96 3.64 1.81 -12.70
C LEU A 96 4.97 1.23 -12.20
N GLY A 97 6.03 1.37 -12.99
CA GLY A 97 7.39 0.93 -12.66
C GLY A 97 8.17 1.92 -11.80
N LEU A 98 7.68 3.16 -11.64
CA LEU A 98 8.37 4.17 -10.84
C LEU A 98 8.31 3.82 -9.35
N PRO A 99 9.41 4.03 -8.59
CA PRO A 99 9.39 3.90 -7.14
C PRO A 99 8.34 4.84 -6.52
N ARG A 100 7.58 4.34 -5.55
CA ARG A 100 6.54 5.13 -4.85
C ARG A 100 7.04 5.58 -3.50
N ILE A 101 6.83 6.83 -3.16
CA ILE A 101 7.15 7.37 -1.84
C ILE A 101 6.17 6.77 -0.81
N VAL A 102 6.70 6.12 0.23
CA VAL A 102 5.92 5.50 1.31
C VAL A 102 5.67 6.50 2.42
N LEU A 103 6.71 7.24 2.80
CA LEU A 103 6.65 8.27 3.85
C LEU A 103 7.04 9.62 3.25
N PRO A 104 6.45 10.73 3.72
CA PRO A 104 6.85 12.07 3.30
C PRO A 104 8.38 12.24 3.38
N PRO A 105 9.03 12.80 2.34
CA PRO A 105 10.46 13.04 2.35
C PRO A 105 10.90 13.84 3.57
N ILE A 106 11.93 13.38 4.26
CA ILE A 106 12.45 14.06 5.46
C ILE A 106 13.74 14.75 5.11
N LYS A 107 13.77 16.07 5.27
CA LYS A 107 15.01 16.85 5.21
C LYS A 107 15.77 16.67 6.52
N ARG A 108 16.95 16.05 6.49
CA ARG A 108 17.85 15.92 7.65
C ARG A 108 19.14 16.67 7.37
N GLY A 109 19.31 17.79 8.06
CA GLY A 109 20.40 18.74 7.80
C GLY A 109 20.40 19.18 6.34
N SER A 110 21.42 18.73 5.61
CA SER A 110 21.64 19.08 4.21
C SER A 110 21.27 17.98 3.20
N HIS A 111 20.66 16.88 3.64
CA HIS A 111 20.28 15.76 2.79
C HIS A 111 18.78 15.52 2.83
N VAL A 112 18.22 15.01 1.73
CA VAL A 112 16.81 14.60 1.67
C VAL A 112 16.75 13.08 1.72
N ILE A 113 16.01 12.54 2.67
CA ILE A 113 15.80 11.11 2.83
C ILE A 113 14.43 10.76 2.25
N LEU A 114 14.42 9.74 1.38
CA LEU A 114 13.24 9.23 0.69
C LEU A 114 13.07 7.75 1.05
N ASP A 115 11.93 7.42 1.66
CA ASP A 115 11.53 6.04 1.87
C ASP A 115 10.62 5.61 0.71
N LEU A 116 11.13 4.70 -0.12
CA LEU A 116 10.56 4.34 -1.42
C LEU A 116 10.21 2.86 -1.48
N CYS A 117 9.01 2.55 -1.95
CA CYS A 117 8.61 1.22 -2.38
C CYS A 117 9.01 1.05 -3.85
N THR A 118 10.00 0.20 -4.08
CA THR A 118 10.55 -0.05 -5.42
C THR A 118 9.71 -1.07 -6.18
N PRO A 119 9.77 -1.08 -7.53
CA PRO A 119 9.06 -2.08 -8.32
C PRO A 119 9.50 -3.52 -8.01
N THR A 120 10.69 -3.73 -7.45
CA THR A 120 11.19 -5.04 -7.00
C THR A 120 10.52 -5.53 -5.70
N ARG A 121 9.43 -4.89 -5.26
CA ARG A 121 8.67 -5.21 -4.03
C ARG A 121 9.52 -5.11 -2.75
N SER A 122 10.54 -4.25 -2.77
CA SER A 122 11.39 -3.98 -1.61
C SER A 122 11.25 -2.52 -1.17
N ILE A 123 11.21 -2.27 0.13
CA ILE A 123 11.29 -0.92 0.69
C ILE A 123 12.77 -0.54 0.73
N LYS A 124 13.11 0.59 0.12
CA LYS A 124 14.48 1.14 0.11
C LYS A 124 14.46 2.57 0.63
N ARG A 125 15.51 2.93 1.36
CA ARG A 125 15.79 4.31 1.77
C ARG A 125 16.84 4.90 0.83
N TRP A 126 16.48 5.96 0.11
CA TRP A 126 17.42 6.72 -0.71
C TRP A 126 17.76 8.03 -0.01
N VAL A 127 19.03 8.43 -0.10
CA VAL A 127 19.51 9.70 0.44
C VAL A 127 20.00 10.52 -0.73
N VAL A 128 19.36 11.66 -0.96
CA VAL A 128 19.80 12.63 -1.97
C VAL A 128 20.75 13.62 -1.27
N PRO A 129 22.06 13.57 -1.59
CA PRO A 129 23.02 14.45 -0.94
C PRO A 129 22.99 15.87 -1.52
N LYS A 130 23.35 16.90 -0.75
CA LYS A 130 23.42 18.29 -1.24
C LYS A 130 24.46 18.47 -2.34
N SER A 131 25.53 17.69 -2.32
CA SER A 131 26.55 17.73 -3.38
C SER A 131 25.98 17.39 -4.75
N LEU A 132 24.95 16.54 -4.83
CA LEU A 132 24.32 16.16 -6.10
C LEU A 132 23.55 17.33 -6.76
N GLY A 133 23.07 18.29 -5.97
CA GLY A 133 22.39 19.48 -6.48
C GLY A 133 23.35 20.58 -6.96
N LYS A 134 24.67 20.38 -6.87
CA LYS A 134 25.70 21.33 -7.34
C LYS A 134 26.22 21.01 -8.74
N LEU A 135 25.46 20.28 -9.56
CA LEU A 135 25.83 20.11 -10.97
C LEU A 135 25.86 21.51 -11.61
N GLU A 136 27.03 21.91 -12.13
CA GLU A 136 27.27 23.18 -12.82
C GLU A 136 26.31 23.42 -13.99
#